data_AF-A0A059CW69-F1
#
_entry.id   AF-A0A059CW69-F1
#
_cell.length_a   1.000
_cell.length_b   1.000
_cell.length_c   1.000
_cell.angle_alpha   90.00
_cell.angle_beta   90.00
_cell.angle_gamma   90.00
#
_symmetry.space_group_name_H-M   'P 1'
#
loop_
_entity.id
_entity.type
_entity.pdbx_description
1 polymer ?
#
loop_
_entity_poly.entity_id
_entity_poly.type
_entity_poly.pdbx_seq_one_letter_code
_entity_poly.pdbx_strand_id
1 'polypeptide(L)'
;MEADRKSMAGDTTISSGTYIQEKITYKVGNKVICCLEGARIGIQYETFFAGEPCELYHIVLESKSFLQKMTVLEHTVPFFIPIRDAENELLSSNAMKFIDRVGELLQAYVDRREQVRLIKELYGNQIGELYHSLPFNMVEFVLDDYECKVTVTLRYEDLICVLPTRIRVLAWPRKNSTSPVSMNRRGNGVVGSHPSPARLSYAEEALRSMSLPEAFAEIVLNLPQALQQLYQQRSTS
;
A
#
# COMPACT_ATOMS: atom_id res chain seq x y z
N MET A 1 -58.51 47.85 5.53
CA MET A 1 -57.32 47.94 4.66
C MET A 1 -56.14 47.62 5.55
N GLU A 2 -55.75 46.34 5.66
CA GLU A 2 -54.76 45.70 4.77
C GLU A 2 -53.41 46.45 4.82
N ALA A 3 -52.26 45.87 5.15
CA ALA A 3 -51.87 44.46 5.15
C ALA A 3 -50.73 44.15 6.14
N ASP A 4 -50.81 42.91 6.58
CA ASP A 4 -49.92 42.08 7.37
C ASP A 4 -48.47 42.02 6.82
N ARG A 5 -47.45 42.06 7.70
CA ARG A 5 -46.15 41.42 7.44
C ARG A 5 -45.70 40.66 8.69
N LYS A 6 -45.88 39.34 8.59
CA LYS A 6 -45.49 38.27 9.51
C LYS A 6 -43.97 38.24 9.79
N SER A 7 -43.66 38.03 11.07
CA SER A 7 -42.68 37.11 11.71
C SER A 7 -41.85 36.18 10.80
N MET A 8 -40.62 35.76 11.10
CA MET A 8 -40.11 35.15 12.35
C MET A 8 -38.58 35.23 12.46
N ALA A 9 -38.11 35.06 13.70
CA ALA A 9 -36.76 34.74 14.11
C ALA A 9 -36.13 33.59 13.29
N GLY A 10 -34.84 33.73 12.98
CA GLY A 10 -33.99 32.67 12.43
C GLY A 10 -32.88 32.35 13.42
N ASP A 11 -32.91 31.10 13.89
CA ASP A 11 -31.95 30.48 14.79
C ASP A 11 -30.51 30.49 14.29
N THR A 12 -29.62 30.69 15.25
CA THR A 12 -28.24 30.23 15.36
C THR A 12 -27.87 29.06 14.43
N THR A 13 -26.94 29.29 13.51
CA THR A 13 -25.85 28.33 13.28
C THR A 13 -24.63 29.12 12.79
N ILE A 14 -23.63 29.15 13.66
CA ILE A 14 -22.29 29.64 13.37
C ILE A 14 -21.74 28.73 12.27
N SER A 15 -21.87 29.18 11.01
CA SER A 15 -21.14 28.58 9.92
C SER A 15 -19.69 29.02 10.08
N SER A 16 -18.89 28.15 10.70
CA SER A 16 -17.44 28.21 10.73
C SER A 16 -16.88 27.97 9.33
N GLY A 17 -17.29 28.78 8.37
CA GLY A 17 -16.58 28.98 7.12
C GLY A 17 -15.42 29.90 7.43
N THR A 18 -14.28 29.33 7.78
CA THR A 18 -13.03 30.06 7.92
C THR A 18 -12.87 30.92 6.67
N TYR A 19 -12.78 32.24 6.88
CA TYR A 19 -12.52 33.23 5.83
C TYR A 19 -11.20 32.86 5.14
N ILE A 20 -11.28 32.10 4.06
CA ILE A 20 -10.20 31.99 3.08
C ILE A 20 -10.23 33.33 2.35
N GLN A 21 -9.63 34.34 2.97
CA GLN A 21 -9.23 35.58 2.33
C GLN A 21 -8.52 35.19 1.03
N GLU A 22 -8.94 35.78 -0.11
CA GLU A 22 -8.55 35.47 -1.49
C GLU A 22 -7.04 35.23 -1.67
N LYS A 23 -6.58 34.04 -1.29
CA LYS A 23 -5.22 33.57 -1.49
C LYS A 23 -5.23 32.92 -2.86
N ILE A 24 -4.31 33.37 -3.71
CA ILE A 24 -4.09 32.74 -5.01
C ILE A 24 -3.87 31.26 -4.77
N THR A 25 -4.82 30.46 -5.25
CA THR A 25 -4.89 29.02 -5.06
C THR A 25 -4.85 28.38 -6.44
N TYR A 26 -3.83 27.59 -6.69
CA TYR A 26 -3.66 26.82 -7.93
C TYR A 26 -3.95 25.35 -7.64
N LYS A 27 -4.92 24.75 -8.35
CA LYS A 27 -5.16 23.30 -8.31
C LYS A 27 -4.55 22.66 -9.56
N VAL A 28 -3.68 21.68 -9.36
CA VAL A 28 -3.05 20.90 -10.44
C VAL A 28 -3.18 19.42 -10.09
N GLY A 29 -4.05 18.72 -10.81
CA GLY A 29 -4.41 17.34 -10.50
C GLY A 29 -4.98 17.23 -9.08
N ASN A 30 -4.39 16.33 -8.29
CA ASN A 30 -4.72 16.08 -6.88
C ASN A 30 -3.96 16.99 -5.89
N LYS A 31 -3.36 18.09 -6.37
CA LYS A 31 -2.56 19.00 -5.54
C LYS A 31 -3.17 20.39 -5.54
N VAL A 32 -3.23 21.01 -4.36
CA VAL A 32 -3.66 22.39 -4.18
C VAL A 32 -2.49 23.18 -3.61
N ILE A 33 -2.08 24.24 -4.31
CA ILE A 33 -0.95 25.10 -3.95
C ILE A 33 -1.51 26.48 -3.59
N CYS A 34 -1.18 26.97 -2.41
CA CYS A 34 -1.63 28.28 -1.94
C CYS A 34 -0.45 29.12 -1.44
N CYS A 35 -0.45 30.41 -1.79
CA CYS A 35 0.48 31.36 -1.17
C CYS A 35 0.09 31.56 0.29
N LEU A 36 1.05 31.50 1.21
CA LEU A 36 0.84 31.77 2.63
C LEU A 36 1.48 33.10 3.05
N GLU A 37 1.21 33.55 4.27
CA GLU A 37 1.88 34.74 4.81
C GLU A 37 3.37 34.48 5.01
N GLY A 38 4.20 35.51 4.83
CA GLY A 38 5.63 35.45 5.18
C GLY A 38 6.49 34.56 4.28
N ALA A 39 6.48 34.79 2.96
CA ALA A 39 7.30 34.06 1.98
C ALA A 39 7.18 32.51 2.08
N ARG A 40 5.95 32.06 2.36
CA ARG A 40 5.60 30.64 2.51
C ARG A 40 4.65 30.18 1.42
N ILE A 41 4.74 28.90 1.10
CA ILE A 41 3.84 28.22 0.17
C ILE A 41 3.28 27.00 0.87
N GLY A 42 1.95 26.89 0.90
CA GLY A 42 1.24 25.71 1.38
C GLY A 42 0.91 24.80 0.21
N ILE A 43 1.10 23.50 0.40
CA ILE A 43 0.76 22.47 -0.56
C ILE A 43 -0.12 21.45 0.16
N GLN A 44 -1.29 21.17 -0.40
CA GLN A 44 -2.14 20.06 0.00
C GLN A 44 -2.12 18.99 -1.08
N TYR A 45 -1.96 17.74 -0.65
CA TYR A 45 -2.03 16.55 -1.47
C TYR A 45 -3.31 15.80 -1.14
N GLU A 46 -4.16 15.60 -2.13
CA GLU A 46 -5.32 14.72 -2.08
C GLU A 46 -4.88 13.32 -2.57
N THR A 47 -5.11 12.27 -1.78
CA THR A 47 -4.83 10.90 -2.23
C THR A 47 -6.13 10.16 -2.51
N PHE A 48 -6.07 9.20 -3.42
CA PHE A 48 -7.25 8.45 -3.86
C PHE A 48 -6.94 6.97 -3.98
N PHE A 49 -7.94 6.12 -3.79
CA PHE A 49 -7.85 4.70 -4.12
C PHE A 49 -9.14 4.26 -4.80
N ALA A 50 -9.03 3.63 -5.97
CA ALA A 50 -10.18 3.24 -6.78
C ALA A 50 -11.20 4.37 -7.04
N GLY A 51 -10.73 5.62 -7.15
CA GLY A 51 -11.57 6.81 -7.36
C GLY A 51 -12.13 7.44 -6.09
N GLU A 52 -12.03 6.77 -4.95
CA GLU A 52 -12.50 7.27 -3.67
C GLU A 52 -11.41 8.08 -2.95
N PRO A 53 -11.74 9.21 -2.33
CA PRO A 53 -10.77 10.01 -1.59
C PRO A 53 -10.30 9.28 -0.32
N CYS A 54 -8.99 9.33 -0.07
CA CYS A 54 -8.37 8.84 1.16
C CYS A 54 -7.97 10.03 2.04
N GLU A 55 -6.72 10.07 2.54
CA GLU A 55 -6.24 11.15 3.39
C GLU A 55 -5.71 12.36 2.61
N LEU A 56 -5.75 13.50 3.30
CA LEU A 56 -5.08 14.72 2.89
C LEU A 56 -3.74 14.86 3.61
N TYR A 57 -2.72 15.25 2.87
CA TYR A 57 -1.42 15.59 3.43
C TYR A 57 -1.06 17.02 3.10
N HIS A 58 -0.31 17.66 3.99
CA HIS A 58 0.07 19.06 3.87
C HIS A 58 1.57 19.22 4.02
N ILE A 59 2.14 20.13 3.22
CA ILE A 59 3.52 20.60 3.34
C ILE A 59 3.50 22.12 3.28
N VAL A 60 4.24 22.75 4.19
CA VAL A 60 4.55 24.17 4.12
C VAL A 60 6.02 24.32 3.77
N LEU A 61 6.27 25.03 2.68
CA LEU A 61 7.60 25.44 2.27
C LEU A 61 7.85 26.89 2.68
N GLU A 62 9.05 27.19 3.12
CA GLU A 62 9.48 28.54 3.49
C GLU A 62 10.75 28.91 2.72
N SER A 63 10.83 30.17 2.28
CA SER A 63 12.08 30.81 1.89
C SER A 63 12.30 32.02 2.78
N LYS A 64 13.36 32.01 3.60
CA LYS A 64 13.65 33.13 4.52
C LYS A 64 14.30 34.32 3.80
N SER A 65 14.84 34.11 2.61
CA SER A 65 15.48 35.13 1.78
C SER A 65 15.64 34.61 0.35
N PHE A 66 15.68 35.50 -0.64
CA PHE A 66 15.97 35.17 -2.04
C PHE A 66 17.34 34.47 -2.24
N LEU A 67 18.27 34.63 -1.29
CA LEU A 67 19.57 33.96 -1.31
C LEU A 67 19.55 32.59 -0.62
N GLN A 68 18.51 32.27 0.14
CA GLN A 68 18.43 31.03 0.90
C GLN A 68 17.61 29.98 0.16
N LYS A 69 18.08 28.73 0.21
CA LYS A 69 17.36 27.58 -0.33
C LYS A 69 15.97 27.49 0.32
N MET A 70 14.96 27.21 -0.50
CA MET A 70 13.62 26.88 -0.03
C MET A 70 13.65 25.57 0.78
N THR A 71 13.01 25.55 1.94
CA THR A 71 13.03 24.40 2.85
C THR A 71 11.63 23.98 3.28
N VAL A 72 11.48 22.73 3.69
CA VAL A 72 10.26 22.23 4.35
C VAL A 72 10.23 22.74 5.79
N LEU A 73 9.24 23.57 6.09
CA LEU A 73 9.01 24.15 7.42
C LEU A 73 8.24 23.18 8.33
N GLU A 74 7.08 22.71 7.85
CA GLU A 74 6.19 21.80 8.57
C GLU A 74 5.40 20.93 7.58
N HIS A 75 4.97 19.73 8.02
CA HIS A 75 4.18 18.81 7.21
C HIS A 75 3.39 17.82 8.06
N THR A 76 2.37 17.19 7.45
CA THR A 76 1.62 16.05 8.02
C THR A 76 2.01 14.70 7.40
N VAL A 77 2.98 14.70 6.48
CA VAL A 77 3.48 13.49 5.80
C VAL A 77 4.06 12.48 6.80
N PRO A 78 3.75 11.17 6.67
CA PRO A 78 4.28 10.14 7.56
C PRO A 78 5.81 10.10 7.57
N PHE A 79 6.41 9.87 8.75
CA PHE A 79 7.86 9.99 8.96
C PHE A 79 8.72 9.05 8.10
N PHE A 80 8.16 7.94 7.62
CA PHE A 80 8.85 6.96 6.78
C PHE A 80 8.87 7.35 5.29
N ILE A 81 8.16 8.41 4.89
CA ILE A 81 8.24 8.95 3.53
C ILE A 81 9.49 9.85 3.44
N PRO A 82 10.40 9.62 2.49
CA PRO A 82 11.72 10.26 2.43
C PRO A 82 11.66 11.71 1.90
N ILE A 83 10.92 12.59 2.57
CA ILE A 83 10.76 13.98 2.14
C ILE A 83 12.06 14.78 2.25
N ARG A 84 12.95 14.43 3.18
CA ARG A 84 14.23 15.12 3.39
C ARG A 84 15.19 14.86 2.23
N ASP A 85 15.18 13.64 1.71
CA ASP A 85 15.96 13.28 0.53
C ASP A 85 15.45 14.06 -0.69
N ALA A 86 14.13 14.07 -0.90
CA ALA A 86 13.49 14.86 -1.96
C ALA A 86 13.77 16.37 -1.82
N GLU A 87 13.72 16.93 -0.61
CA GLU A 87 14.05 18.34 -0.34
C GLU A 87 15.51 18.65 -0.69
N ASN A 88 16.44 17.78 -0.29
CA ASN A 88 17.86 17.96 -0.53
C ASN A 88 18.19 17.95 -2.03
N GLU A 89 17.57 17.04 -2.78
CA GLU A 89 17.82 16.85 -4.21
C GLU A 89 17.07 17.87 -5.11
N LEU A 90 15.82 18.17 -4.78
CA LEU A 90 14.89 18.80 -5.73
C LEU A 90 14.55 20.25 -5.40
N LEU A 91 14.44 20.66 -4.14
CA LEU A 91 13.97 22.02 -3.82
C LEU A 91 14.94 23.13 -4.27
N SER A 92 16.23 22.85 -4.33
CA SER A 92 17.23 23.82 -4.82
C SER A 92 17.26 23.95 -6.35
N SER A 93 16.74 22.96 -7.07
CA SER A 93 16.81 22.92 -8.53
C SER A 93 15.45 23.18 -9.18
N ASN A 94 14.39 22.52 -8.69
CA ASN A 94 13.06 22.60 -9.23
C ASN A 94 12.01 22.23 -8.17
N ALA A 95 11.34 23.26 -7.63
CA ALA A 95 10.29 23.09 -6.63
C ALA A 95 9.09 22.26 -7.13
N MET A 96 8.75 22.34 -8.43
CA MET A 96 7.68 21.52 -8.99
C MET A 96 8.03 20.03 -8.97
N LYS A 97 9.28 19.66 -9.29
CA LYS A 97 9.73 18.26 -9.18
C LYS A 97 9.66 17.74 -7.75
N PHE A 98 10.01 18.56 -6.76
CA PHE A 98 9.82 18.20 -5.36
C PHE A 98 8.34 17.95 -5.06
N ILE A 99 7.47 18.89 -5.45
CA ILE A 99 6.02 18.81 -5.22
C ILE A 99 5.46 17.52 -5.83
N ASP A 100 5.78 17.24 -7.08
CA ASP A 100 5.32 16.04 -7.79
C ASP A 100 5.87 14.76 -7.15
N ARG A 101 7.17 14.72 -6.82
CA ARG A 101 7.81 13.55 -6.22
C ARG A 101 7.17 13.16 -4.89
N VAL A 102 6.86 14.13 -4.03
CA VAL A 102 6.18 13.84 -2.76
C VAL A 102 4.76 13.34 -3.01
N GLY A 103 4.05 13.91 -3.98
CA GLY A 103 2.72 13.44 -4.39
C GLY A 103 2.74 11.97 -4.86
N GLU A 104 3.72 11.59 -5.68
CA GLU A 104 3.92 10.21 -6.13
C GLU A 104 4.18 9.24 -4.96
N LEU A 105 5.06 9.63 -4.03
CA LEU A 105 5.38 8.82 -2.85
C LEU A 105 4.15 8.59 -1.96
N LEU A 106 3.36 9.65 -1.72
CA LEU A 106 2.13 9.58 -0.93
C LEU A 106 1.08 8.70 -1.60
N GLN A 107 0.86 8.89 -2.91
CA GLN A 107 -0.11 8.12 -3.67
C GLN A 107 0.26 6.63 -3.68
N ALA A 108 1.51 6.29 -3.98
CA ALA A 108 1.98 4.89 -3.98
C ALA A 108 1.95 4.23 -2.59
N TYR A 109 2.18 5.01 -1.52
CA TYR A 109 1.97 4.53 -0.15
C TYR A 109 0.50 4.17 0.11
N VAL A 110 -0.43 5.08 -0.24
CA VAL A 110 -1.87 4.85 -0.07
C VAL A 110 -2.32 3.66 -0.90
N ASP A 111 -1.93 3.57 -2.17
CA ASP A 111 -2.32 2.45 -3.04
C ASP A 111 -1.90 1.09 -2.47
N ARG A 112 -0.66 0.97 -1.98
CA ARG A 112 -0.16 -0.28 -1.37
C ARG A 112 -0.92 -0.61 -0.08
N ARG A 113 -1.15 0.38 0.78
CA ARG A 113 -1.89 0.20 2.04
C ARG A 113 -3.32 -0.24 1.77
N GLU A 114 -4.01 0.44 0.86
CA GLU A 114 -5.41 0.15 0.54
C GLU A 114 -5.56 -1.19 -0.17
N GLN A 115 -4.63 -1.59 -1.03
CA GLN A 115 -4.59 -2.94 -1.59
C GLN A 115 -4.48 -4.02 -0.49
N VAL A 116 -3.62 -3.82 0.51
CA VAL A 116 -3.50 -4.74 1.66
C VAL A 116 -4.76 -4.74 2.52
N ARG A 117 -5.38 -3.57 2.75
CA ARG A 117 -6.66 -3.46 3.44
C ARG A 117 -7.75 -4.24 2.70
N LEU A 118 -7.81 -4.12 1.38
CA LEU A 118 -8.83 -4.72 0.55
C LEU A 118 -8.71 -6.24 0.49
N ILE A 119 -7.51 -6.82 0.39
CA ILE A 119 -7.38 -8.29 0.46
C ILE A 119 -7.80 -8.84 1.83
N LYS A 120 -7.56 -8.09 2.90
CA LYS A 120 -8.00 -8.49 4.25
C LYS A 120 -9.52 -8.43 4.38
N GLU A 121 -10.15 -7.43 3.78
CA GLU A 121 -11.61 -7.27 3.75
C GLU A 121 -12.27 -8.37 2.90
N LEU A 122 -11.77 -8.64 1.69
CA LEU A 122 -12.37 -9.58 0.75
C LEU A 122 -12.04 -11.05 1.06
N TYR A 123 -10.82 -11.33 1.51
CA TYR A 123 -10.26 -12.68 1.61
C TYR A 123 -9.68 -13.00 2.98
N GLY A 124 -10.01 -12.22 4.02
CA GLY A 124 -9.46 -12.38 5.36
C GLY A 124 -9.68 -13.76 6.01
N ASN A 125 -10.66 -14.54 5.53
CA ASN A 125 -10.88 -15.92 5.97
C ASN A 125 -9.91 -16.94 5.36
N GLN A 126 -9.25 -16.59 4.25
CA GLN A 126 -8.26 -17.42 3.56
C GLN A 126 -6.82 -17.01 3.91
N ILE A 127 -6.66 -15.82 4.45
CA ILE A 127 -5.38 -15.28 4.90
C ILE A 127 -5.16 -15.71 6.35
N GLY A 128 -4.08 -16.44 6.60
CA GLY A 128 -3.61 -16.75 7.94
C GLY A 128 -2.92 -15.53 8.57
N GLU A 129 -1.60 -15.60 8.69
CA GLU A 129 -0.81 -14.47 9.17
C GLU A 129 -0.59 -13.44 8.05
N LEU A 130 -0.72 -12.14 8.36
CA LEU A 130 -0.45 -11.01 7.47
C LEU A 130 0.41 -9.99 8.22
N TYR A 131 1.60 -9.73 7.68
CA TYR A 131 2.55 -8.74 8.17
C TYR A 131 2.83 -7.71 7.10
N HIS A 132 3.03 -6.47 7.52
CA HIS A 132 3.50 -5.42 6.64
C HIS A 132 4.37 -4.42 7.41
N SER A 133 5.32 -3.81 6.69
CA SER A 133 6.04 -2.64 7.18
C SER A 133 5.12 -1.41 7.24
N LEU A 134 5.52 -0.37 7.99
CA LEU A 134 4.81 0.92 8.01
C LEU A 134 4.62 1.57 6.63
N PRO A 135 5.64 1.65 5.74
CA PRO A 135 5.45 2.17 4.38
C PRO A 135 4.80 1.19 3.41
N PHE A 136 4.40 0.00 3.85
CA PHE A 136 3.90 -1.09 2.99
C PHE A 136 4.89 -1.47 1.86
N ASN A 137 6.19 -1.26 2.07
CA ASN A 137 7.23 -1.66 1.12
C ASN A 137 7.75 -3.10 1.33
N MET A 138 7.33 -3.74 2.43
CA MET A 138 7.39 -5.16 2.68
C MET A 138 6.00 -5.62 3.10
N VAL A 139 5.47 -6.63 2.42
CA VAL A 139 4.22 -7.31 2.78
C VAL A 139 4.47 -8.81 2.73
N GLU A 140 4.08 -9.52 3.78
CA GLU A 140 4.17 -10.97 3.86
C GLU A 140 2.87 -11.54 4.37
N PHE A 141 2.34 -12.57 3.70
CA PHE A 141 1.15 -13.24 4.17
C PHE A 141 1.15 -14.73 3.86
N VAL A 142 0.28 -15.43 4.57
CA VAL A 142 0.10 -16.87 4.48
C VAL A 142 -1.28 -17.19 3.93
N LEU A 143 -1.35 -18.11 2.98
CA LEU A 143 -2.58 -18.84 2.65
C LEU A 143 -2.50 -20.21 3.32
N ASP A 144 -3.49 -20.53 4.14
CA ASP A 144 -3.62 -21.86 4.72
C ASP A 144 -4.56 -22.70 3.84
N ASP A 145 -3.99 -23.74 3.24
CA ASP A 145 -4.74 -24.79 2.54
C ASP A 145 -4.68 -26.10 3.36
N TYR A 146 -5.58 -27.04 3.07
CA TYR A 146 -5.62 -28.33 3.78
C TYR A 146 -4.31 -29.12 3.61
N GLU A 147 -3.70 -29.10 2.43
CA GLU A 147 -2.53 -29.92 2.12
C GLU A 147 -1.19 -29.15 2.21
N CYS A 148 -1.24 -27.81 2.11
CA CYS A 148 -0.04 -26.99 2.12
C CYS A 148 -0.25 -25.64 2.81
N LYS A 149 0.85 -25.01 3.23
CA LYS A 149 0.90 -23.62 3.65
C LYS A 149 1.58 -22.84 2.53
N VAL A 150 0.98 -21.78 1.99
CA VAL A 150 1.63 -20.93 0.99
C VAL A 150 2.08 -19.63 1.65
N THR A 151 3.36 -19.31 1.55
CA THR A 151 3.91 -18.03 2.01
C THR A 151 4.18 -17.13 0.81
N VAL A 152 3.63 -15.92 0.85
CA VAL A 152 3.84 -14.87 -0.14
C VAL A 152 4.66 -13.75 0.49
N THR A 153 5.78 -13.36 -0.12
CA THR A 153 6.61 -12.23 0.30
C THR A 153 6.75 -11.23 -0.84
N LEU A 154 6.42 -9.97 -0.58
CA LEU A 154 6.45 -8.86 -1.53
C LEU A 154 7.42 -7.77 -1.04
N ARG A 155 8.26 -7.25 -1.93
CA ARG A 155 9.13 -6.09 -1.67
C ARG A 155 9.00 -5.04 -2.77
N TYR A 156 8.90 -3.80 -2.34
CA TYR A 156 8.80 -2.60 -3.16
C TYR A 156 10.06 -1.76 -2.91
N GLU A 157 11.13 -2.06 -3.66
CA GLU A 157 12.42 -1.37 -3.49
C GLU A 157 12.34 0.09 -3.93
N ASP A 158 11.54 0.38 -4.95
CA ASP A 158 11.15 1.75 -5.30
C ASP A 158 9.81 2.10 -4.63
N LEU A 159 9.83 3.17 -3.83
CA LEU A 159 8.69 3.59 -3.03
C LEU A 159 7.57 4.26 -3.84
N ILE A 160 7.80 4.60 -5.12
CA ILE A 160 6.72 5.06 -6.01
C ILE A 160 6.02 3.90 -6.74
N CYS A 161 6.57 2.70 -6.68
CA CYS A 161 5.95 1.56 -7.33
C CYS A 161 4.76 1.06 -6.50
N VAL A 162 3.62 0.91 -7.17
CA VAL A 162 2.41 0.28 -6.62
C VAL A 162 2.47 -1.25 -6.74
N LEU A 163 3.27 -1.78 -7.68
CA LEU A 163 3.53 -3.21 -7.87
C LEU A 163 4.87 -3.63 -7.25
N PRO A 164 4.97 -4.86 -6.72
CA PRO A 164 6.17 -5.34 -6.06
C PRO A 164 7.31 -5.58 -7.05
N THR A 165 8.50 -5.09 -6.69
CA THR A 165 9.75 -5.28 -7.45
C THR A 165 10.41 -6.63 -7.20
N ARG A 166 10.23 -7.21 -6.01
CA ARG A 166 10.66 -8.58 -5.71
C ARG A 166 9.52 -9.36 -5.09
N ILE A 167 9.36 -10.57 -5.58
CA ILE A 167 8.24 -11.44 -5.25
C ILE A 167 8.81 -12.82 -4.98
N ARG A 168 8.29 -13.47 -3.94
CA ARG A 168 8.58 -14.87 -3.66
C ARG A 168 7.31 -15.56 -3.16
N VAL A 169 6.92 -16.63 -3.83
CA VAL A 169 5.77 -17.45 -3.42
C VAL A 169 6.20 -18.89 -3.23
N LEU A 170 6.07 -19.40 -2.00
CA LEU A 170 6.53 -20.74 -1.61
C LEU A 170 5.38 -21.56 -1.03
N ALA A 171 5.14 -22.74 -1.61
CA ALA A 171 4.25 -23.75 -1.06
C ALA A 171 5.04 -24.72 -0.18
N TRP A 172 4.67 -24.77 1.09
CA TRP A 172 5.22 -25.64 2.12
C TRP A 172 4.32 -26.87 2.30
N PRO A 173 4.83 -28.08 2.07
CA PRO A 173 4.05 -29.29 2.28
C PRO A 173 3.74 -29.45 3.77
N ARG A 174 2.46 -29.68 4.11
CA ARG A 174 2.14 -30.08 5.49
C ARG A 174 2.61 -31.52 5.68
N LYS A 175 3.31 -31.80 6.78
CA LYS A 175 3.64 -33.18 7.15
C LYS A 175 2.30 -33.87 7.42
N ASN A 176 1.92 -34.83 6.59
CA ASN A 176 0.77 -35.68 6.87
C ASN A 176 0.97 -36.33 8.24
N SER A 177 0.26 -35.88 9.27
CA SER A 177 -0.02 -36.73 10.41
C SER A 177 -0.96 -37.82 9.90
N THR A 178 -0.47 -39.06 9.94
CA THR A 178 -1.22 -40.31 9.74
C THR A 178 -1.50 -40.71 8.28
N SER A 179 -0.52 -41.36 7.65
CA SER A 179 -0.81 -42.56 6.88
C SER A 179 -0.72 -43.77 7.84
N PRO A 180 -1.77 -44.60 8.00
CA PRO A 180 -1.65 -45.85 8.73
C PRO A 180 -0.99 -46.86 7.80
N VAL A 181 0.34 -46.84 7.71
CA VAL A 181 1.07 -47.89 7.00
C VAL A 181 1.25 -49.06 7.96
N SER A 182 0.50 -50.11 7.64
CA SER A 182 0.82 -51.53 7.75
C SER A 182 2.21 -51.87 8.32
N MET A 183 2.21 -52.84 9.25
CA MET A 183 3.37 -53.40 9.91
C MET A 183 4.51 -53.84 8.96
N ASN A 184 5.73 -53.79 9.51
CA ASN A 184 6.94 -54.58 9.22
C ASN A 184 7.89 -54.10 8.10
N ARG A 185 9.02 -53.50 8.49
CA ARG A 185 10.35 -54.18 8.65
C ARG A 185 11.46 -53.18 9.00
N ARG A 186 12.38 -53.63 9.86
CA ARG A 186 13.61 -52.96 10.29
C ARG A 186 14.50 -52.54 9.12
N GLY A 187 15.10 -51.36 9.20
CA GLY A 187 16.23 -50.94 8.39
C GLY A 187 16.72 -49.52 8.75
N ASN A 188 17.99 -49.42 9.15
CA ASN A 188 18.78 -48.25 9.54
C ASN A 188 18.28 -46.84 9.16
N GLY A 189 18.31 -45.96 10.17
CA GLY A 189 17.95 -44.56 10.08
C GLY A 189 18.83 -43.73 9.15
N VAL A 190 18.17 -42.96 8.29
CA VAL A 190 18.64 -41.68 7.78
C VAL A 190 17.56 -40.66 8.15
N VAL A 191 18.03 -39.60 8.81
CA VAL A 191 17.27 -38.47 9.34
C VAL A 191 16.29 -37.92 8.31
N GLY A 192 15.02 -37.78 8.71
CA GLY A 192 13.93 -37.38 7.83
C GLY A 192 14.21 -36.07 7.10
N SER A 193 14.30 -36.16 5.77
CA SER A 193 14.31 -35.01 4.88
C SER A 193 13.01 -34.23 5.08
N HIS A 194 13.11 -33.02 5.63
CA HIS A 194 11.97 -32.11 5.62
C HIS A 194 11.63 -31.80 4.17
N PRO A 195 10.36 -31.93 3.76
CA PRO A 195 10.01 -31.72 2.37
C PRO A 195 10.30 -30.25 2.00
N SER A 196 11.10 -30.05 0.95
CA SER A 196 11.51 -28.71 0.52
C SER A 196 10.29 -27.91 0.03
N PRO A 197 10.26 -26.59 0.25
CA PRO A 197 9.23 -25.75 -0.31
C PRO A 197 9.31 -25.74 -1.84
N ALA A 198 8.16 -25.73 -2.51
CA ALA A 198 8.07 -25.54 -3.94
C ALA A 198 7.78 -24.07 -4.27
N ARG A 199 8.42 -23.51 -5.29
CA ARG A 199 8.16 -22.15 -5.77
C ARG A 199 6.95 -22.16 -6.71
N LEU A 200 6.03 -21.21 -6.52
CA LEU A 200 4.85 -21.06 -7.37
C LEU A 200 5.06 -19.94 -8.39
N SER A 201 5.68 -20.26 -9.53
CA SER A 201 6.03 -19.24 -10.54
C SER A 201 4.81 -18.51 -11.13
N TYR A 202 3.67 -19.20 -11.29
CA TYR A 202 2.45 -18.57 -11.81
C TYR A 202 1.94 -17.46 -10.88
N ALA A 203 2.00 -17.71 -9.56
CA ALA A 203 1.61 -16.76 -8.53
C ALA A 203 2.52 -15.54 -8.53
N GLU A 204 3.83 -15.75 -8.72
CA GLU A 204 4.80 -14.66 -8.82
C GLU A 204 4.58 -13.79 -10.06
N GLU A 205 4.13 -14.37 -11.17
CA GLU A 205 3.81 -13.63 -12.40
C GLU A 205 2.54 -12.79 -12.26
N ALA A 206 1.50 -13.34 -11.63
CA ALA A 206 0.28 -12.60 -11.31
C ALA A 206 0.60 -11.36 -10.44
N LEU A 207 1.38 -11.55 -9.37
CA LEU A 207 1.80 -10.46 -8.47
C LEU A 207 2.72 -9.42 -9.13
N ARG A 208 3.35 -9.74 -10.26
CA ARG A 208 4.21 -8.83 -11.01
C ARG A 208 3.42 -7.88 -11.91
N SER A 209 2.23 -8.30 -12.34
CA SER A 209 1.48 -7.64 -13.41
C SER A 209 0.10 -7.14 -12.99
N MET A 210 -0.44 -7.64 -11.88
CA MET A 210 -1.79 -7.32 -11.39
C MET A 210 -1.74 -6.61 -10.04
N SER A 211 -2.83 -5.92 -9.67
CA SER A 211 -2.97 -5.42 -8.30
C SER A 211 -3.03 -6.58 -7.30
N LEU A 212 -2.69 -6.33 -6.03
CA LEU A 212 -2.65 -7.39 -5.02
C LEU A 212 -3.99 -8.14 -4.86
N PRO A 213 -5.18 -7.49 -4.87
CA PRO A 213 -6.46 -8.21 -4.83
C PRO A 213 -6.72 -9.10 -6.04
N GLU A 214 -6.40 -8.62 -7.25
CA GLU A 214 -6.57 -9.39 -8.49
C GLU A 214 -5.60 -10.57 -8.52
N ALA A 215 -4.32 -10.34 -8.20
CA ALA A 215 -3.31 -11.39 -8.10
C ALA A 215 -3.70 -12.43 -7.05
N PHE A 216 -4.26 -12.01 -5.92
CA PHE A 216 -4.74 -12.94 -4.90
C PHE A 216 -5.83 -13.88 -5.44
N ALA A 217 -6.82 -13.34 -6.14
CA ALA A 217 -7.88 -14.14 -6.75
C ALA A 217 -7.30 -15.16 -7.76
N GLU A 218 -6.36 -14.74 -8.61
CA GLU A 218 -5.68 -15.60 -9.57
C GLU A 218 -4.87 -16.71 -8.88
N ILE A 219 -4.20 -16.39 -7.77
CA ILE A 219 -3.42 -17.35 -6.99
C ILE A 219 -4.30 -18.47 -6.47
N VAL A 220 -5.39 -18.09 -5.77
CA VAL A 220 -6.32 -19.04 -5.15
C VAL A 220 -7.02 -19.90 -6.20
N LEU A 221 -7.45 -19.29 -7.31
CA LEU A 221 -8.16 -19.99 -8.39
C LEU A 221 -7.32 -21.14 -8.97
N ASN A 222 -6.02 -20.91 -9.19
CA ASN A 222 -5.14 -21.88 -9.84
C ASN A 222 -4.34 -22.75 -8.85
N LEU A 223 -4.41 -22.48 -7.54
CA LEU A 223 -3.63 -23.18 -6.53
C LEU A 223 -3.85 -24.71 -6.54
N PRO A 224 -5.10 -25.24 -6.60
CA PRO A 224 -5.31 -26.68 -6.59
C PRO A 224 -4.64 -27.40 -7.76
N GLN A 225 -4.73 -26.83 -8.96
CA GLN A 225 -4.10 -27.40 -10.16
C GLN A 225 -2.58 -27.33 -10.08
N ALA A 226 -2.03 -26.23 -9.58
CA ALA A 226 -0.59 -26.08 -9.40
C ALA A 226 -0.02 -27.10 -8.40
N LEU A 227 -0.73 -27.35 -7.29
CA LEU A 227 -0.32 -28.36 -6.30
C LEU A 227 -0.35 -29.78 -6.86
N GLN A 228 -1.38 -30.14 -7.65
CA GLN A 228 -1.45 -31.45 -8.30
C GLN A 228 -0.25 -31.69 -9.23
N GLN A 229 0.13 -30.69 -10.03
CA GLN A 229 1.29 -30.77 -10.92
C GLN A 229 2.60 -30.94 -10.14
N LEU A 230 2.76 -30.23 -9.01
CA LEU A 230 3.93 -30.35 -8.15
C LEU A 230 4.05 -31.74 -7.51
N TYR A 231 2.94 -32.34 -7.06
CA TYR A 231 2.95 -33.69 -6.51
C TYR A 231 3.26 -34.76 -7.57
N GLN A 232 2.71 -34.61 -8.78
CA GLN A 232 3.01 -35.51 -9.89
C GLN A 232 4.50 -35.48 -10.25
N GLN A 233 5.11 -34.29 -10.38
CA GLN A 233 6.54 -34.15 -10.67
C GLN A 233 7.43 -34.80 -9.60
N ARG A 234 7.03 -34.72 -8.32
CA ARG A 234 7.76 -35.37 -7.22
C ARG A 234 7.62 -36.89 -7.22
N SER A 235 6.55 -37.44 -7.78
CA SER A 235 6.35 -38.89 -7.87
C SER A 235 7.16 -39.55 -9.00
N THR A 236 7.62 -38.77 -9.99
CA THR A 236 8.38 -39.25 -11.15
C THR A 236 9.88 -38.97 -11.08
N SER A 237 10.36 -38.35 -9.99
CA SER A 237 11.78 -38.00 -9.76
C SER A 237 12.41 -38.90 -8.71
#